data_AF-A0A059JFA0-F1
#
_entry.id   AF-A0A059JFA0-F1
#
_cell.length_a   1.000
_cell.length_b   1.000
_cell.length_c   1.000
_cell.angle_alpha   90.00
_cell.angle_beta   90.00
_cell.angle_gamma   90.00
#
_symmetry.space_group_name_H-M   'P 1'
#
loop_
_entity.id
_entity.type
_entity.pdbx_description
1 polymer ?
#
loop_
_entity_poly.entity_id
_entity_poly.type
_entity_poly.pdbx_seq_one_letter_code
_entity_poly.pdbx_strand_id
1 'polypeptide(L)'
;MTFHGRHQSSLESVLKHPQPAPLTPDQEREAELTFSRIVEYCEPIQKLRPYKKVMLVRVTHELCRSRTTFLKHFFAFLGAGIDIHAFTTGLDQFSGFDSSSSEEQKKHAVSGMEKYASFIFENMLLPLRAAGTMRPRPISAALSSGLSDAVDTRSRRILSDATV
;
A
#
# COMPACT_ATOMS: atom_id res chain seq x y z
N MET A 1 -37.52 12.01 -34.25
CA MET A 1 -36.12 11.54 -34.26
C MET A 1 -35.47 12.00 -32.97
N THR A 2 -35.13 11.06 -32.09
CA THR A 2 -34.66 11.31 -30.72
C THR A 2 -33.14 11.44 -30.68
N PHE A 3 -32.64 12.67 -30.52
CA PHE A 3 -31.21 12.93 -30.37
C PHE A 3 -30.79 12.61 -28.93
N HIS A 4 -30.12 11.48 -28.74
CA HIS A 4 -29.53 11.08 -27.47
C HIS A 4 -28.21 11.84 -27.28
N GLY A 5 -28.30 13.08 -26.78
CA GLY A 5 -27.16 13.84 -26.30
C GLY A 5 -26.66 13.27 -24.97
N ARG A 6 -25.95 12.13 -25.02
CA ARG A 6 -25.20 11.64 -23.86
C ARG A 6 -24.12 12.66 -23.52
N HIS A 7 -24.24 13.28 -22.35
CA HIS A 7 -23.13 13.92 -21.66
C HIS A 7 -22.03 12.89 -21.43
N GLN A 8 -21.07 12.82 -22.35
CA GLN A 8 -19.77 12.22 -22.14
C GLN A 8 -18.92 13.24 -21.38
N SER A 9 -19.18 13.42 -20.07
CA SER A 9 -18.20 14.04 -19.20
C SER A 9 -17.03 13.06 -19.07
N SER A 10 -15.97 13.30 -19.84
CA SER A 10 -14.78 12.45 -19.89
C SER A 10 -14.18 12.29 -18.48
N LEU A 11 -14.12 11.04 -18.01
CA LEU A 11 -13.44 10.63 -16.76
C LEU A 11 -11.92 10.87 -16.79
N GLU A 12 -11.37 11.33 -17.92
CA GLU A 12 -9.96 11.65 -18.10
C GLU A 12 -9.51 12.90 -17.31
N SER A 13 -10.43 13.79 -16.92
CA SER A 13 -10.07 14.93 -16.07
C SER A 13 -9.83 14.54 -14.60
N VAL A 14 -10.36 13.39 -14.16
CA VAL A 14 -10.21 12.88 -12.79
C VAL A 14 -8.91 12.07 -12.61
N LEU A 15 -8.33 11.59 -13.71
CA LEU A 15 -7.18 10.66 -13.69
C LEU A 15 -5.80 11.32 -13.84
N LYS A 16 -5.71 12.65 -13.87
CA LYS A 16 -4.42 13.35 -13.72
C LYS A 16 -4.04 13.50 -12.25
N HIS A 17 -4.06 12.38 -11.52
CA HIS A 17 -3.33 12.33 -10.25
C HIS A 17 -1.86 12.05 -10.60
N PRO A 18 -0.91 12.93 -10.23
CA PRO A 18 0.51 12.64 -10.40
C PRO A 18 0.82 11.30 -9.73
N GLN A 19 1.40 10.36 -10.48
CA GLN A 19 1.91 9.14 -9.91
C GLN A 19 2.84 9.51 -8.74
N PRO A 20 2.68 8.90 -7.55
CA PRO A 20 3.55 9.15 -6.42
C PRO A 20 5.02 9.11 -6.82
N ALA A 21 5.74 10.20 -6.54
CA ALA A 21 7.17 10.27 -6.83
C ALA A 21 7.88 9.03 -6.26
N PRO A 22 8.85 8.45 -6.98
CA PRO A 22 9.72 7.41 -6.44
C PRO A 22 10.36 7.92 -5.14
N LEU A 23 10.54 7.05 -4.13
CA LEU A 23 11.31 7.46 -2.96
C LEU A 23 12.76 7.69 -3.38
N THR A 24 13.41 8.65 -2.73
CA THR A 24 14.86 8.72 -2.83
C THR A 24 15.49 7.52 -2.11
N PRO A 25 16.69 7.07 -2.52
CA PRO A 25 17.37 5.97 -1.83
C PRO A 25 17.56 6.20 -0.32
N ASP A 26 17.69 7.46 0.10
CA ASP A 26 17.81 7.82 1.51
C ASP A 26 16.48 7.67 2.26
N GLN A 27 15.36 8.08 1.64
CA GLN A 27 14.02 7.84 2.20
C GLN A 27 13.69 6.35 2.32
N GLU A 28 14.09 5.53 1.34
CA GLU A 28 13.91 4.08 1.43
C GLU A 28 14.72 3.48 2.58
N ARG A 29 15.99 3.87 2.72
CA ARG A 29 16.86 3.42 3.80
C ARG A 29 16.30 3.83 5.17
N GLU A 30 15.87 5.07 5.30
CA GLU A 30 15.31 5.59 6.55
C GLU A 30 13.99 4.91 6.91
N ALA A 31 13.12 4.66 5.92
CA ALA A 31 11.88 3.93 6.13
C ALA A 31 12.13 2.49 6.59
N GLU A 32 13.09 1.79 5.98
CA GLU A 32 13.44 0.41 6.35
C GLU A 32 14.02 0.34 7.78
N LEU A 33 14.93 1.26 8.12
CA LEU A 33 15.51 1.36 9.46
C LEU A 33 14.45 1.67 10.51
N THR A 34 13.58 2.66 10.23
CA THR A 34 12.52 3.07 11.13
C THR A 34 11.51 1.95 11.34
N PHE A 35 11.10 1.27 10.25
CA PHE A 35 10.22 0.11 10.34
C PHE A 35 10.83 -1.00 11.20
N SER A 36 12.11 -1.32 11.00
CA SER A 36 12.81 -2.34 11.78
C SER A 36 12.82 -2.00 13.27
N ARG A 37 13.10 -0.75 13.65
CA ARG A 37 13.07 -0.30 15.05
C ARG A 37 11.69 -0.38 15.67
N ILE A 38 10.64 -0.02 14.91
CA ILE A 38 9.25 -0.17 15.36
C ILE A 38 8.92 -1.64 15.62
N VAL A 39 9.31 -2.54 14.72
CA VAL A 39 9.10 -3.99 14.87
C VAL A 39 9.86 -4.51 16.09
N GLU A 40 11.15 -4.20 16.23
CA GLU A 40 11.98 -4.62 17.37
C GLU A 40 11.40 -4.18 18.71
N TYR A 41 10.84 -2.97 18.78
CA TYR A 41 10.16 -2.48 19.97
C TYR A 41 8.82 -3.18 20.23
N CYS A 42 7.99 -3.34 19.19
CA CYS A 42 6.62 -3.83 19.34
C CYS A 42 6.54 -5.35 19.49
N GLU A 43 7.44 -6.12 18.87
CA GLU A 43 7.41 -7.58 18.84
C GLU A 43 7.43 -8.23 20.24
N PRO A 44 8.31 -7.86 21.18
CA PRO A 44 8.36 -8.47 22.51
C PRO A 44 7.15 -8.11 23.39
N ILE A 45 6.53 -6.95 23.17
CA ILE A 45 5.39 -6.45 23.98
C ILE A 45 4.03 -6.77 23.35
N GLN A 46 4.01 -7.37 22.17
CA GLN A 46 2.77 -7.66 21.46
C GLN A 46 1.89 -8.64 22.25
N LYS A 47 0.58 -8.45 22.15
CA LYS A 47 -0.38 -9.43 22.65
C LYS A 47 -0.38 -10.65 21.73
N LEU A 48 -0.39 -11.84 22.32
CA LEU A 48 -0.45 -13.11 21.58
C LEU A 48 -1.85 -13.44 21.06
N ARG A 49 -2.90 -12.79 21.58
CA ARG A 49 -4.31 -13.02 21.22
C ARG A 49 -4.93 -11.78 20.57
N PRO A 50 -5.83 -11.94 19.58
CA PRO A 50 -6.26 -13.22 18.99
C PRO A 50 -5.19 -13.87 18.07
N TYR A 51 -4.17 -13.12 17.67
CA TYR A 51 -3.01 -13.60 16.92
C TYR A 51 -1.83 -12.62 17.12
N LYS A 52 -0.63 -13.01 16.69
CA LYS A 52 0.58 -12.17 16.74
C LYS A 52 0.53 -11.07 15.67
N LYS A 53 -0.04 -9.91 16.02
CA LYS A 53 -0.25 -8.78 15.09
C LYS A 53 1.05 -8.23 14.51
N VAL A 54 2.07 -8.03 15.34
CA VAL A 54 3.36 -7.47 14.89
C VAL A 54 4.05 -8.42 13.94
N MET A 55 4.01 -9.73 14.25
CA MET A 55 4.51 -10.77 13.35
C MET A 55 3.78 -10.78 12.00
N LEU A 56 2.46 -10.58 11.99
CA LEU A 56 1.70 -10.52 10.73
C LEU A 56 2.23 -9.39 9.83
N VAL A 57 2.44 -8.19 10.39
CA VAL A 57 2.96 -7.04 9.63
C VAL A 57 4.37 -7.33 9.12
N ARG A 58 5.26 -7.84 9.98
CA ARG A 58 6.64 -8.19 9.63
C ARG A 58 6.70 -9.24 8.51
N VAL A 59 5.94 -10.34 8.63
CA VAL A 59 5.92 -11.39 7.61
C VAL A 59 5.31 -10.87 6.31
N THR A 60 4.29 -10.01 6.38
CA THR A 60 3.73 -9.37 5.18
C THR A 60 4.78 -8.52 4.47
N HIS A 61 5.57 -7.74 5.21
CA HIS A 61 6.69 -6.99 4.66
C HIS A 61 7.71 -7.90 3.95
N GLU A 62 8.12 -9.00 4.61
CA GLU A 62 9.10 -9.94 4.07
C GLU A 62 8.60 -10.64 2.78
N LEU A 63 7.30 -10.92 2.68
CA LEU A 63 6.66 -11.58 1.55
C LEU A 63 6.24 -10.64 0.42
N CYS A 64 6.23 -9.32 0.66
CA CYS A 64 5.89 -8.33 -0.36
C CYS A 64 6.94 -8.29 -1.47
N ARG A 65 6.49 -8.38 -2.73
CA ARG A 65 7.38 -8.28 -3.91
C ARG A 65 8.11 -6.94 -4.00
N SER A 66 7.48 -5.86 -3.51
CA SER A 66 8.05 -4.52 -3.43
C SER A 66 8.03 -4.05 -1.98
N ARG A 67 9.19 -4.08 -1.32
CA ARG A 67 9.38 -3.58 0.05
C ARG A 67 9.12 -2.08 0.12
N THR A 68 9.65 -1.32 -0.85
CA THR A 68 9.37 0.12 -1.00
C THR A 68 7.88 0.42 -1.02
N THR A 69 7.08 -0.34 -1.78
CA THR A 69 5.63 -0.12 -1.85
C THR A 69 4.94 -0.44 -0.53
N PHE A 70 5.37 -1.49 0.16
CA PHE A 70 4.88 -1.81 1.50
C PHE A 70 5.18 -0.69 2.49
N LEU A 71 6.44 -0.23 2.56
CA LEU A 71 6.87 0.84 3.46
C LEU A 71 6.12 2.14 3.18
N LYS A 72 5.95 2.51 1.91
CA LYS A 72 5.13 3.65 1.51
C LYS A 72 3.73 3.59 2.11
N HIS A 73 3.07 2.43 1.95
CA HIS A 73 1.73 2.23 2.46
C HIS A 73 1.70 2.26 3.99
N PHE A 74 2.63 1.56 4.64
CA PHE A 74 2.71 1.50 6.10
C PHE A 74 2.86 2.88 6.73
N PHE A 75 3.82 3.68 6.26
CA PHE A 75 4.02 5.03 6.81
C PHE A 75 2.91 6.00 6.41
N ALA A 76 2.32 5.87 5.21
CA ALA A 76 1.13 6.65 4.86
C ALA A 76 -0.06 6.34 5.79
N PHE A 77 -0.25 5.06 6.15
CA PHE A 77 -1.27 4.63 7.09
C PHE A 77 -1.03 5.21 8.50
N LEU A 78 0.22 5.25 8.96
CA LEU A 78 0.59 5.88 10.23
C LEU A 78 0.40 7.41 10.21
N GLY A 79 0.70 8.04 9.09
CA GLY A 79 0.46 9.47 8.84
C GLY A 79 -1.01 9.83 8.60
N ALA A 80 -1.93 8.88 8.76
CA ALA A 80 -3.38 9.05 8.63
C ALA A 80 -3.88 9.54 7.25
N GLY A 81 -3.17 9.22 6.16
CA GLY A 81 -3.56 9.66 4.82
C GLY A 81 -3.27 8.66 3.69
N ILE A 82 -3.80 8.96 2.49
CA ILE A 82 -3.72 8.12 1.28
C ILE A 82 -2.74 8.73 0.24
N ASP A 83 -2.21 9.93 0.51
CA ASP A 83 -1.34 10.67 -0.43
C ASP A 83 0.17 10.51 -0.15
N ILE A 84 1.01 11.09 -1.00
CA ILE A 84 2.48 11.11 -0.86
C ILE A 84 2.91 11.85 0.41
N HIS A 85 2.20 12.92 0.78
CA HIS A 85 2.52 13.71 1.96
C HIS A 85 2.24 12.94 3.25
N ALA A 86 1.29 12.00 3.23
CA ALA A 86 1.02 11.09 4.33
C ALA A 86 2.21 10.17 4.59
N PHE A 87 2.91 9.71 3.54
CA PHE A 87 4.13 8.93 3.70
C PHE A 87 5.22 9.75 4.42
N THR A 88 5.54 10.95 3.93
CA THR A 88 6.60 11.77 4.54
C THR A 88 6.21 12.18 5.96
N THR A 89 4.95 12.55 6.18
CA THR A 89 4.43 12.88 7.53
C THR A 89 4.58 11.70 8.49
N GLY A 90 4.21 10.50 8.04
CA GLY A 90 4.36 9.29 8.84
C GLY A 90 5.83 8.93 9.09
N LEU A 91 6.69 9.03 8.08
CA LEU A 91 8.12 8.75 8.23
C LEU A 91 8.77 9.75 9.19
N ASP A 92 8.53 11.05 9.01
CA ASP A 92 9.09 12.12 9.84
C ASP A 92 8.65 11.98 11.30
N GLN A 93 7.39 11.59 11.54
CA GLN A 93 6.85 11.36 12.88
C GLN A 93 7.55 10.22 13.64
N PHE A 94 8.06 9.23 12.91
CA PHE A 94 8.78 8.10 13.48
C PHE A 94 10.29 8.13 13.18
N SER A 95 10.79 9.18 12.55
CA SER A 95 12.21 9.36 12.31
C SER A 95 12.97 9.30 13.64
N GLY A 96 14.03 8.51 13.68
CA GLY A 96 14.81 8.31 14.91
C GLY A 96 14.10 7.51 16.02
N PHE A 97 12.92 6.93 15.78
CA PHE A 97 12.21 6.11 16.78
C PHE A 97 13.10 5.00 17.37
N ASP A 98 13.05 4.82 18.68
CA ASP A 98 13.81 3.83 19.44
C ASP A 98 13.12 3.49 20.78
N SER A 99 13.78 2.69 21.62
CA SER A 99 13.29 2.35 22.96
C SER A 99 13.29 3.50 23.97
N SER A 100 14.00 4.61 23.67
CA SER A 100 14.11 5.79 24.52
C SER A 100 13.10 6.90 24.16
N SER A 101 12.39 6.73 23.04
CA SER A 101 11.35 7.62 22.55
C SER A 101 10.22 7.84 23.57
N SER A 102 9.48 8.94 23.41
CA SER A 102 8.42 9.32 24.36
C SER A 102 7.35 8.24 24.48
N GLU A 103 6.69 8.17 25.64
CA GLU A 103 5.63 7.19 25.90
C GLU A 103 4.44 7.37 24.94
N GLU A 104 4.18 8.60 24.51
CA GLU A 104 3.18 8.93 23.51
C GLU A 104 3.55 8.33 22.15
N GLN A 105 4.81 8.49 21.72
CA GLN A 105 5.29 7.97 20.44
C GLN A 105 5.33 6.43 20.43
N LYS A 106 5.72 5.82 21.54
CA LYS A 106 5.65 4.36 21.75
C LYS A 106 4.22 3.82 21.68
N LYS A 107 3.28 4.46 22.38
CA LYS A 107 1.85 4.11 22.30
C LYS A 107 1.32 4.29 20.88
N HIS A 108 1.76 5.34 20.18
CA HIS A 108 1.39 5.57 18.79
C HIS A 108 1.93 4.47 17.87
N ALA A 109 3.19 4.06 18.01
CA ALA A 109 3.80 2.96 17.26
C ALA A 109 3.03 1.64 17.46
N VAL A 110 2.77 1.27 18.72
CA VAL A 110 2.03 0.05 19.07
C VAL A 110 0.62 0.08 18.49
N SER A 111 -0.11 1.18 18.70
CA SER A 111 -1.48 1.36 18.18
C SER A 111 -1.50 1.30 16.64
N GLY A 112 -0.54 1.95 15.99
CA GLY A 112 -0.36 1.92 14.54
C GLY A 112 -0.12 0.51 14.00
N MET A 113 0.82 -0.24 14.60
CA MET A 113 1.10 -1.63 14.25
C MET A 113 -0.14 -2.52 14.43
N GLU A 114 -0.87 -2.35 15.54
CA GLU A 114 -2.07 -3.12 15.80
C GLU A 114 -3.18 -2.85 14.79
N LYS A 115 -3.42 -1.57 14.46
CA LYS A 115 -4.43 -1.16 13.47
C LYS A 115 -4.06 -1.62 12.07
N TYR A 116 -2.78 -1.50 11.70
CA TYR A 116 -2.32 -1.93 10.39
C TYR A 116 -2.39 -3.45 10.21
N ALA A 117 -2.08 -4.23 11.26
CA ALA A 117 -2.28 -5.68 11.26
C ALA A 117 -3.76 -6.05 11.07
N SER A 118 -4.67 -5.37 11.77
CA SER A 118 -6.11 -5.54 11.58
C SER A 118 -6.53 -5.20 10.14
N PHE A 119 -6.01 -4.11 9.57
CA PHE A 119 -6.27 -3.74 8.18
C PHE A 119 -5.84 -4.82 7.19
N ILE A 120 -4.61 -5.36 7.33
CA ILE A 120 -4.12 -6.47 6.49
C ILE A 120 -5.04 -7.68 6.63
N PHE A 121 -5.38 -8.06 7.87
CA PHE A 121 -6.22 -9.21 8.13
C PHE A 121 -7.62 -9.06 7.51
N GLU A 122 -8.27 -7.91 7.71
CA GLU A 122 -9.62 -7.65 7.27
C GLU A 122 -9.74 -7.44 5.75
N ASN A 123 -8.78 -6.75 5.14
CA ASN A 123 -8.87 -6.38 3.73
C ASN A 123 -8.18 -7.37 2.79
N MET A 124 -7.18 -8.11 3.28
CA MET A 124 -6.41 -9.03 2.45
C MET A 124 -6.68 -10.49 2.77
N LEU A 125 -6.86 -10.86 4.04
CA LEU A 125 -6.96 -12.26 4.45
C LEU A 125 -8.40 -12.76 4.59
N LEU A 126 -9.33 -11.94 5.09
CA LEU A 126 -10.75 -12.32 5.19
C LEU A 126 -11.40 -12.61 3.84
N PRO A 127 -11.22 -11.80 2.78
CA PRO A 127 -11.78 -12.11 1.46
C PRO A 127 -11.28 -13.45 0.91
N LEU A 128 -10.00 -13.79 1.16
CA LEU A 128 -9.42 -15.06 0.76
C LEU A 128 -10.00 -16.25 1.52
N ARG A 129 -10.40 -16.07 2.79
CA ARG A 129 -11.09 -17.10 3.57
C ARG A 129 -12.53 -17.33 3.12
N ALA A 130 -13.23 -16.27 2.72
CA ALA A 130 -14.62 -16.37 2.23
C ALA A 130 -14.69 -16.99 0.81
N ALA A 131 -13.63 -16.85 0.01
CA ALA A 131 -13.57 -17.26 -1.39
C ALA A 131 -13.05 -18.70 -1.61
N GLY A 132 -13.30 -19.64 -0.69
CA GLY A 132 -12.80 -21.03 -0.70
C GLY A 132 -13.06 -21.88 -1.97
N THR A 133 -13.64 -21.32 -3.04
CA THR A 133 -13.92 -22.00 -4.31
C THR A 133 -13.48 -21.26 -5.58
N MET A 134 -12.85 -20.07 -5.51
CA MET A 134 -12.27 -19.45 -6.72
C MET A 134 -10.86 -18.93 -6.50
N ARG A 135 -10.00 -19.27 -7.46
CA ARG A 135 -8.54 -19.21 -7.43
C ARG A 135 -7.96 -17.95 -6.76
N PRO A 136 -6.86 -18.08 -5.99
CA PRO A 136 -6.23 -16.96 -5.31
C PRO A 136 -5.84 -15.90 -6.34
N ARG A 137 -6.44 -14.71 -6.25
CA ARG A 137 -5.80 -13.54 -6.85
C ARG A 137 -4.45 -13.37 -6.13
N PRO A 138 -3.33 -13.31 -6.86
CA PRO A 138 -2.04 -13.08 -6.24
C PRO A 138 -2.11 -11.76 -5.46
N ILE A 139 -1.44 -11.69 -4.31
CA ILE A 139 -1.37 -10.50 -3.44
C ILE A 139 -0.94 -9.25 -4.21
N SER A 140 -0.19 -9.44 -5.30
CA SER A 140 0.14 -8.39 -6.28
C SER A 140 -1.10 -7.76 -6.92
N ALA A 141 -2.16 -8.50 -7.19
CA ALA A 141 -3.40 -7.99 -7.76
C ALA A 141 -4.29 -7.26 -6.76
N ALA A 142 -4.17 -7.48 -5.44
CA ALA A 142 -4.89 -6.66 -4.45
C ALA A 142 -4.21 -5.30 -4.27
N LEU A 143 -2.87 -5.28 -4.28
CA LEU A 143 -2.08 -4.05 -4.28
C LEU A 143 -2.08 -3.34 -5.65
N SER A 144 -2.19 -4.09 -6.76
CA SER A 144 -2.34 -3.58 -8.12
C SER A 144 -3.81 -3.32 -8.49
N SER A 145 -4.81 -3.78 -7.74
CA SER A 145 -6.23 -3.43 -7.99
C SER A 145 -6.56 -2.01 -7.53
N GLY A 146 -5.64 -1.35 -6.81
CA GLY A 146 -5.63 0.12 -6.68
C GLY A 146 -4.89 0.82 -7.83
N LEU A 147 -4.29 0.07 -8.77
CA LEU A 147 -3.48 0.60 -9.87
C LEU A 147 -3.38 -0.42 -11.02
N SER A 148 -4.51 -0.74 -11.68
CA SER A 148 -4.59 -1.22 -13.07
C SER A 148 -5.99 -1.77 -13.36
N ASP A 149 -6.85 -0.92 -13.92
CA ASP A 149 -7.63 -1.23 -15.12
C ASP A 149 -7.29 -0.05 -16.06
N ALA A 150 -6.81 -0.17 -17.29
CA ALA A 150 -6.66 -1.30 -18.18
C ALA A 150 -5.46 -1.00 -19.09
N VAL A 151 -4.71 -2.03 -19.49
CA VAL A 151 -4.17 -2.15 -20.86
C VAL A 151 -3.48 -3.51 -20.97
N ASP A 152 -4.24 -4.49 -21.46
CA ASP A 152 -3.77 -5.29 -22.59
C ASP A 152 -5.00 -5.71 -23.40
N THR A 153 -5.22 -5.03 -24.50
CA THR A 153 -5.35 -5.76 -25.74
C THR A 153 -4.91 -4.84 -26.87
N ARG A 154 -4.04 -5.42 -27.70
CA ARG A 154 -3.87 -5.09 -29.12
C ARG A 154 -2.79 -4.06 -29.45
N SER A 155 -1.55 -4.44 -29.18
CA SER A 155 -0.50 -4.28 -30.20
C SER A 155 -0.62 -5.46 -31.18
N ARG A 156 -0.37 -5.38 -32.49
CA ARG A 156 0.03 -4.34 -33.46
C ARG A 156 0.17 -5.14 -34.78
N ARG A 157 -0.27 -4.70 -35.96
CA ARG A 157 0.47 -3.94 -36.99
C ARG A 157 -0.42 -4.04 -38.24
N ILE A 158 -0.87 -2.97 -38.90
CA ILE A 158 -0.18 -1.89 -39.64
C ILE A 158 0.28 -2.32 -41.05
N LEU A 159 -0.35 -1.68 -42.04
CA LEU A 159 0.10 -1.21 -43.37
C LEU A 159 0.57 -2.21 -44.43
N SER A 160 0.00 -2.08 -45.64
CA SER A 160 0.68 -1.37 -46.73
C SER A 160 -0.28 -0.99 -47.87
N ASP A 161 0.12 0.07 -48.56
CA ASP A 161 -0.58 1.03 -49.40
C ASP A 161 -0.53 0.68 -50.92
N ALA A 162 -1.19 1.53 -51.71
CA ALA A 162 -0.92 1.92 -53.10
C ALA A 162 -1.58 1.14 -54.25
N THR A 163 -2.51 1.78 -54.97
CA THR A 163 -2.40 1.98 -56.44
C THR A 163 -3.29 3.14 -56.91
N VAL A 164 -2.67 4.22 -57.41
CA VAL A 164 -3.13 4.97 -58.60
C VAL A 164 -1.91 5.14 -59.48
#